data_AF-A0A1Y1LSW6-F1
#
_entry.id   AF-A0A1Y1LSW6-F1
#
_cell.length_a   1.000
_cell.length_b   1.000
_cell.length_c   1.000
_cell.angle_alpha   90.00
_cell.angle_beta   90.00
_cell.angle_gamma   90.00
#
_symmetry.space_group_name_H-M   'P 1'
#
loop_
_entity.id
_entity.type
_entity.pdbx_description
1 polymer ?
#
loop_
_entity_poly.entity_id
_entity_poly.type
_entity_poly.pdbx_seq_one_letter_code
_entity_poly.pdbx_strand_id
1 'polypeptide(L)'
;MNIISTNPNVMHWILYAKPWNCSKLWEKLKGAGSIARGHCDKWNQHSKPSAPKMDWITEEDRGEFLKMFPSLVKELKSDKMLYGHSDVAERFGKFLEHTVPHGKLLNSLTFVAFYKLIEDPARLTPQNVHLSMILGWCVQLLVTVFTVSDDMIDFSETRRGRRCWHLLEDVGMSAINDVMFVKSGIFSILRNHLRDHHCYLPTMELFQRYIGQLAMGQTNDTISMVKVDLLDQNTFNIDNYKATIKFKAGLLFSFPLHLAMHLSSKRDYKLLKQVDEIFIKIGSYFQSQVRNNT
;
A
#
# COMPACT_ATOMS: atom_id res chain seq x y z
N MET A 1 17.74 -18.84 10.57
CA MET A 1 17.96 -17.83 11.62
C MET A 1 16.68 -17.02 11.77
N ASN A 2 16.09 -17.01 12.97
CA ASN A 2 14.82 -16.33 13.27
C ASN A 2 15.02 -14.80 13.29
N ILE A 3 14.84 -14.14 12.14
CA ILE A 3 14.85 -12.67 12.03
C ILE A 3 13.72 -12.05 12.88
N ILE A 4 12.66 -12.80 13.15
CA ILE A 4 11.49 -12.36 13.95
C ILE A 4 11.76 -12.39 15.46
N SER A 5 12.64 -13.28 15.96
CA SER A 5 12.88 -13.40 17.41
C SER A 5 13.93 -12.41 17.93
N THR A 6 14.65 -11.71 17.06
CA THR A 6 15.75 -10.81 17.44
C THR A 6 15.39 -9.33 17.32
N ASN A 7 14.24 -8.97 16.76
CA ASN A 7 13.80 -7.57 16.66
C ASN A 7 12.50 -7.33 17.47
N PRO A 8 12.60 -6.79 18.70
CA PRO A 8 11.47 -6.52 19.58
C PRO A 8 10.37 -5.65 18.96
N ASN A 9 10.73 -4.79 18.01
CA ASN A 9 9.79 -3.83 17.39
C ASN A 9 8.82 -4.53 16.43
N VAL A 10 9.25 -5.61 15.77
CA VAL A 10 8.38 -6.42 14.89
C VAL A 10 7.40 -7.25 15.71
N MET A 11 7.86 -7.83 16.82
CA MET A 11 7.00 -8.55 17.79
C MET A 11 5.95 -7.64 18.43
N HIS A 12 6.29 -6.38 18.72
CA HIS A 12 5.37 -5.41 19.33
C HIS A 12 4.14 -5.15 18.44
N TRP A 13 4.31 -5.09 17.10
CA TRP A 13 3.18 -4.98 16.16
C TRP A 13 2.33 -6.24 16.08
N ILE A 14 2.96 -7.42 16.17
CA ILE A 14 2.28 -8.73 16.18
C ILE A 14 1.35 -8.84 17.41
N LEU A 15 1.77 -8.30 18.55
CA LEU A 15 0.96 -8.25 19.78
C LEU A 15 -0.13 -7.18 19.71
N TYR A 16 0.10 -6.05 19.04
CA TYR A 16 -0.86 -4.96 18.85
C TYR A 16 -2.07 -5.33 17.96
N ALA A 17 -1.91 -6.28 17.04
CA ALA A 17 -2.95 -6.73 16.12
C ALA A 17 -4.04 -7.62 16.76
N LYS A 18 -3.99 -7.87 18.08
CA LYS A 18 -5.08 -8.42 18.88
C LYS A 18 -5.60 -7.29 19.79
N PRO A 19 -6.67 -6.56 19.41
CA PRO A 19 -8.04 -7.07 19.62
C PRO A 19 -9.09 -6.57 18.60
N TRP A 20 -10.03 -7.46 18.24
CA TRP A 20 -11.23 -7.12 17.48
C TRP A 20 -12.17 -6.25 18.33
N ASN A 21 -12.66 -5.13 17.78
CA ASN A 21 -13.59 -4.25 18.47
C ASN A 21 -15.02 -4.43 17.92
N CYS A 22 -15.83 -5.19 18.64
CA CYS A 22 -17.24 -5.50 18.34
C CYS A 22 -18.20 -4.30 18.51
N SER A 23 -17.73 -3.11 18.90
CA SER A 23 -18.63 -2.02 19.34
C SER A 23 -19.49 -1.38 18.24
N LYS A 24 -19.03 -1.32 16.98
CA LYS A 24 -19.84 -0.79 15.87
C LYS A 24 -20.75 -1.83 15.21
N LEU A 25 -20.39 -3.12 15.28
CA LEU A 25 -21.29 -4.22 14.92
C LEU A 25 -22.45 -4.29 15.93
N TRP A 26 -22.17 -3.95 17.20
CA TRP A 26 -23.13 -3.89 18.30
C TRP A 26 -24.18 -2.79 18.17
N GLU A 27 -23.85 -1.63 17.61
CA GLU A 27 -24.85 -0.58 17.36
C GLU A 27 -25.96 -1.01 16.39
N LYS A 28 -25.65 -1.88 15.43
CA LYS A 28 -26.63 -2.50 14.52
C LYS A 28 -27.41 -3.66 15.16
N LEU A 29 -26.93 -4.21 16.29
CA LEU A 29 -27.55 -5.33 17.02
C LEU A 29 -28.33 -4.89 18.28
N LYS A 30 -28.56 -3.57 18.45
CA LYS A 30 -29.29 -2.94 19.57
C LYS A 30 -30.69 -3.52 19.88
N GLY A 31 -31.22 -4.44 19.06
CA GLY A 31 -32.48 -5.13 19.30
C GLY A 31 -32.44 -6.28 20.33
N ALA A 32 -31.28 -6.69 20.86
CA ALA A 32 -31.19 -7.90 21.70
C ALA A 32 -30.48 -7.71 23.05
N GLY A 33 -31.26 -7.50 24.13
CA GLY A 33 -30.99 -8.05 25.47
C GLY A 33 -30.03 -7.30 26.42
N SER A 34 -30.46 -7.16 27.68
CA SER A 34 -29.96 -6.26 28.73
C SER A 34 -28.70 -6.68 29.51
N ILE A 35 -27.99 -7.74 29.13
CA ILE A 35 -26.92 -8.34 29.94
C ILE A 35 -25.55 -7.61 29.76
N ALA A 36 -25.39 -6.76 28.75
CA ALA A 36 -24.07 -6.22 28.35
C ALA A 36 -23.66 -4.86 28.97
N ARG A 37 -24.50 -4.21 29.80
CA ARG A 37 -24.19 -2.85 30.30
C ARG A 37 -22.96 -2.79 31.22
N GLY A 38 -22.69 -3.83 32.01
CA GLY A 38 -21.60 -3.80 32.99
C GLY A 38 -20.16 -3.83 32.43
N HIS A 39 -19.97 -4.23 31.16
CA HIS A 39 -18.64 -4.36 30.57
C HIS A 39 -18.18 -3.14 29.77
N CYS A 40 -19.07 -2.23 29.36
CA CYS A 40 -18.73 -1.06 28.54
C CYS A 40 -18.09 0.06 29.38
N ASP A 41 -18.55 0.26 30.61
CA ASP A 41 -18.12 1.37 31.46
C ASP A 41 -16.65 1.24 31.93
N LYS A 42 -16.09 0.03 31.97
CA LYS A 42 -14.67 -0.20 32.26
C LYS A 42 -13.73 0.16 31.10
N TRP A 43 -14.22 0.21 29.85
CA TRP A 43 -13.35 0.41 28.67
C TRP A 43 -13.28 1.85 28.18
N ASN A 44 -14.30 2.68 28.43
CA ASN A 44 -14.26 4.11 28.09
C ASN A 44 -13.26 4.92 28.93
N GLN A 45 -12.65 4.31 29.96
CA GLN A 45 -11.58 4.92 30.76
C GLN A 45 -10.18 4.73 30.15
N HIS A 46 -10.02 3.93 29.08
CA HIS A 46 -8.72 3.73 28.44
C HIS A 46 -8.63 4.63 27.20
N SER A 47 -7.78 5.66 27.28
CA SER A 47 -7.40 6.51 26.16
C SER A 47 -7.04 5.68 24.93
N LYS A 48 -7.61 6.00 23.75
CA LYS A 48 -7.22 5.40 22.46
C LYS A 48 -5.69 5.44 22.37
N PRO A 49 -5.00 4.29 22.40
CA PRO A 49 -3.55 4.33 22.38
C PRO A 49 -3.11 4.82 21.00
N SER A 50 -2.18 5.78 20.98
CA SER A 50 -1.60 6.32 19.75
C SER A 50 -0.96 5.20 18.93
N ALA A 51 -1.16 5.20 17.61
CA ALA A 51 -0.50 4.25 16.72
C ALA A 51 1.02 4.25 17.02
N PRO A 52 1.66 3.07 17.16
CA PRO A 52 3.08 3.00 17.50
C PRO A 52 3.92 3.77 16.49
N LYS A 53 4.92 4.51 16.97
CA LYS A 53 5.92 5.15 16.10
C LYS A 53 6.66 4.06 15.32
N MET A 54 6.81 4.25 14.01
CA MET A 54 7.56 3.33 13.15
C MET A 54 9.07 3.63 13.31
N ASP A 55 9.67 3.16 14.39
CA ASP A 55 11.07 3.48 14.74
C ASP A 55 12.12 2.86 13.78
N TRP A 56 11.70 2.04 12.81
CA TRP A 56 12.58 1.46 11.78
C TRP A 56 12.58 2.22 10.44
N ILE A 57 11.75 3.25 10.29
CA ILE A 57 11.82 4.17 9.15
C ILE A 57 12.52 5.43 9.66
N THR A 58 13.77 5.65 9.24
CA THR A 58 14.54 6.81 9.70
C THR A 58 14.16 8.06 8.89
N GLU A 59 14.28 9.24 9.51
CA GLU A 59 14.09 10.51 8.82
C GLU A 59 15.18 10.73 7.75
N GLU A 60 16.37 10.18 7.95
CA GLU A 60 17.44 10.16 6.94
C GLU A 60 17.03 9.36 5.70
N ASP A 61 16.54 8.13 5.88
CA ASP A 61 16.06 7.29 4.77
C ASP A 61 14.93 7.97 4.02
N ARG A 62 14.00 8.59 4.75
CA ARG A 62 12.92 9.37 4.15
C ARG A 62 13.45 10.56 3.36
N GLY A 63 14.43 11.28 3.91
CA GLY A 63 15.07 12.42 3.26
C GLY A 63 15.80 12.03 1.97
N GLU A 64 16.60 10.97 1.99
CA GLU A 64 17.28 10.43 0.81
C GLU A 64 16.29 9.92 -0.24
N PHE A 65 15.27 9.19 0.20
CA PHE A 65 14.22 8.67 -0.68
C PHE A 65 13.54 9.82 -1.44
N LEU A 66 13.15 10.90 -0.75
CA LEU A 66 12.54 12.09 -1.36
C LEU A 66 13.47 12.85 -2.30
N LYS A 67 14.77 12.93 -1.98
CA LYS A 67 15.77 13.57 -2.87
C LYS A 67 15.87 12.87 -4.23
N MET A 68 15.54 11.58 -4.32
CA MET A 68 15.54 10.84 -5.59
C MET A 68 14.33 11.14 -6.48
N PHE A 69 13.24 11.66 -5.92
CA PHE A 69 11.99 11.84 -6.65
C PHE A 69 12.13 12.71 -7.93
N PRO A 70 12.82 13.86 -7.92
CA PRO A 70 12.98 14.67 -9.14
C PRO A 70 13.69 13.92 -10.27
N SER A 71 14.70 13.11 -9.94
CA SER A 71 15.42 12.28 -10.91
C SER A 71 14.53 11.19 -11.49
N LEU A 72 13.67 10.58 -10.66
CA LEU A 72 12.68 9.59 -11.10
C LEU A 72 11.66 10.21 -12.06
N VAL A 73 11.14 11.41 -11.75
CA VAL A 73 10.22 12.14 -12.64
C VAL A 73 10.91 12.42 -13.98
N LYS A 74 12.17 12.88 -13.96
CA LYS A 74 12.95 13.12 -15.17
C LYS A 74 13.12 11.84 -16.00
N GLU A 75 13.45 10.71 -15.37
CA GLU A 75 13.58 9.42 -16.05
C GLU A 75 12.27 9.02 -16.73
N LEU A 76 11.15 9.06 -15.99
CA LEU A 76 9.83 8.69 -16.51
C LEU A 76 9.35 9.59 -17.65
N LYS A 77 9.63 10.90 -17.58
CA LYS A 77 9.33 11.85 -18.66
C LYS A 77 10.19 11.64 -19.90
N SER A 78 11.37 11.05 -19.74
CA SER A 78 12.33 10.79 -20.82
C SER A 78 12.21 9.37 -21.38
N ASP A 79 11.21 8.60 -20.95
CA ASP A 79 11.00 7.25 -21.46
C ASP A 79 10.73 7.26 -22.97
N LYS A 80 11.23 6.24 -23.66
CA LYS A 80 11.07 6.06 -25.11
C LYS A 80 9.60 6.02 -25.54
N MET A 81 8.69 5.60 -24.65
CA MET A 81 7.25 5.60 -24.91
C MET A 81 6.68 7.01 -25.14
N LEU A 82 7.41 8.07 -24.77
CA LEU A 82 6.98 9.47 -24.88
C LEU A 82 7.73 10.24 -25.99
N TYR A 83 8.58 9.58 -26.78
CA TYR A 83 9.35 10.24 -27.83
C TYR A 83 8.43 10.87 -28.88
N GLY A 84 8.62 12.16 -29.15
CA GLY A 84 7.77 12.94 -30.04
C GLY A 84 6.47 13.48 -29.41
N HIS A 85 6.26 13.28 -28.11
CA HIS A 85 5.03 13.66 -27.40
C HIS A 85 5.31 14.52 -26.15
N SER A 86 5.82 15.75 -26.35
CA SER A 86 6.21 16.67 -25.27
C SER A 86 5.08 16.98 -24.30
N ASP A 87 3.87 17.22 -24.82
CA ASP A 87 2.72 17.62 -24.00
C ASP A 87 2.26 16.47 -23.09
N VAL A 88 2.33 15.24 -23.60
CA VAL A 88 2.06 14.02 -22.82
C VAL A 88 3.11 13.85 -21.72
N ALA A 89 4.38 14.07 -22.04
CA ALA A 89 5.45 14.02 -21.05
C ALA A 89 5.32 15.10 -19.97
N GLU A 90 4.91 16.32 -20.33
CA GLU A 90 4.67 17.39 -19.37
C GLU A 90 3.49 17.07 -18.45
N ARG A 91 2.36 16.64 -19.02
CA ARG A 91 1.20 16.18 -18.25
C ARG A 91 1.55 15.04 -17.31
N PHE A 92 2.33 14.07 -17.76
CA PHE A 92 2.77 12.96 -16.93
C PHE A 92 3.64 13.44 -15.75
N GLY A 93 4.53 14.40 -15.98
CA GLY A 93 5.29 15.07 -14.91
C GLY A 93 4.39 15.73 -13.86
N LYS A 94 3.40 16.51 -14.32
CA LYS A 94 2.39 17.17 -13.45
C LYS A 94 1.62 16.15 -12.63
N PHE A 95 1.19 15.04 -13.24
CA PHE A 95 0.54 13.93 -12.54
C PHE A 95 1.42 13.41 -11.40
N LEU A 96 2.69 13.08 -11.70
CA LEU A 96 3.61 12.49 -10.74
C LEU A 96 3.84 13.43 -9.56
N GLU A 97 4.12 14.70 -9.83
CA GLU A 97 4.36 15.72 -8.81
C GLU A 97 3.12 15.98 -7.93
N HIS A 98 1.92 15.92 -8.51
CA HIS A 98 0.67 16.13 -7.77
C HIS A 98 0.31 14.97 -6.85
N THR A 99 0.62 13.73 -7.24
CA THR A 99 0.04 12.52 -6.61
C THR A 99 1.04 11.68 -5.81
N VAL A 100 2.31 11.58 -6.26
CA VAL A 100 3.23 10.52 -5.84
C VAL A 100 3.98 10.80 -4.53
N PRO A 101 4.66 11.96 -4.32
CA PRO A 101 5.63 12.12 -3.23
C PRO A 101 4.99 12.49 -1.88
N HIS A 102 3.66 12.55 -1.82
CA HIS A 102 2.93 13.07 -0.65
C HIS A 102 2.56 11.99 0.37
N GLY A 103 2.20 12.43 1.56
CA GLY A 103 1.77 11.57 2.65
C GLY A 103 2.93 10.84 3.33
N LYS A 104 2.63 9.68 3.91
CA LYS A 104 3.58 8.95 4.78
C LYS A 104 4.58 8.08 4.02
N LEU A 105 4.36 7.80 2.72
CA LEU A 105 5.19 6.90 1.92
C LEU A 105 5.43 5.53 2.60
N LEU A 106 4.42 5.06 3.34
CA LEU A 106 4.58 3.98 4.31
C LEU A 106 5.02 2.67 3.64
N ASN A 107 4.34 2.25 2.57
CA ASN A 107 4.61 0.97 1.90
C ASN A 107 6.00 0.97 1.25
N SER A 108 6.41 2.09 0.63
CA SER A 108 7.71 2.22 -0.03
C SER A 108 8.87 2.27 0.97
N LEU A 109 8.76 3.05 2.03
CA LEU A 109 9.79 3.12 3.07
C LEU A 109 9.86 1.84 3.89
N THR A 110 8.73 1.16 4.12
CA THR A 110 8.70 -0.16 4.75
C THR A 110 9.45 -1.19 3.92
N PHE A 111 9.32 -1.16 2.59
CA PHE A 111 10.11 -2.03 1.72
C PHE A 111 11.62 -1.79 1.87
N VAL A 112 12.06 -0.53 1.83
CA VAL A 112 13.47 -0.18 2.02
C VAL A 112 13.98 -0.68 3.38
N ALA A 113 13.21 -0.47 4.44
CA ALA A 113 13.54 -0.97 5.78
C ALA A 113 13.64 -2.50 5.82
N PHE A 114 12.70 -3.23 5.20
CA PHE A 114 12.76 -4.69 5.12
C PHE A 114 13.96 -5.19 4.33
N TYR A 115 14.31 -4.53 3.23
CA TYR A 115 15.52 -4.89 2.48
C TYR A 115 16.76 -4.75 3.38
N LYS A 116 16.94 -3.61 4.04
CA LYS A 116 18.06 -3.37 4.97
C LYS A 116 18.10 -4.36 6.13
N LEU A 117 16.95 -4.79 6.62
CA LEU A 117 16.84 -5.74 7.73
C LEU A 117 17.19 -7.18 7.32
N ILE A 118 16.79 -7.59 6.11
CA ILE A 118 16.88 -8.98 5.66
C ILE A 118 18.20 -9.26 4.96
N GLU A 119 18.77 -8.27 4.26
CA GLU A 119 20.01 -8.43 3.50
C GLU A 119 21.24 -8.61 4.41
N ASP A 120 22.27 -9.29 3.91
CA ASP A 120 23.54 -9.40 4.61
C ASP A 120 24.22 -8.02 4.72
N PRO A 121 24.76 -7.61 5.89
CA PRO A 121 25.39 -6.31 6.05
C PRO A 121 26.49 -6.00 5.03
N ALA A 122 27.25 -7.02 4.59
CA ALA A 122 28.29 -6.89 3.57
C ALA A 122 27.73 -6.55 2.17
N ARG A 123 26.45 -6.82 1.90
CA ARG A 123 25.77 -6.52 0.64
C ARG A 123 24.98 -5.21 0.68
N LEU A 124 24.91 -4.53 1.82
CA LEU A 124 24.32 -3.19 1.95
C LEU A 124 25.26 -2.11 1.43
N THR A 125 25.73 -2.27 0.19
CA THR A 125 26.53 -1.27 -0.50
C THR A 125 25.67 -0.06 -0.88
N PRO A 126 26.25 1.13 -1.08
CA PRO A 126 25.51 2.31 -1.53
C PRO A 126 24.69 2.05 -2.81
N GLN A 127 25.22 1.25 -3.74
CA GLN A 127 24.56 0.88 -4.99
C GLN A 127 23.31 0.01 -4.75
N ASN A 128 23.41 -0.99 -3.88
CA ASN A 128 22.29 -1.87 -3.56
C ASN A 128 21.20 -1.17 -2.75
N VAL A 129 21.61 -0.30 -1.82
CA VAL A 129 20.67 0.56 -1.07
C VAL A 129 19.97 1.52 -2.04
N HIS A 130 20.69 2.14 -2.97
CA HIS A 130 20.11 2.99 -3.99
C HIS A 130 19.10 2.22 -4.87
N LEU A 131 19.44 1.01 -5.32
CA LEU A 131 18.53 0.15 -6.07
C LEU A 131 17.26 -0.18 -5.26
N SER A 132 17.39 -0.42 -3.96
CA SER A 132 16.22 -0.59 -3.08
C SER A 132 15.37 0.69 -2.99
N MET A 133 15.95 1.88 -3.05
CA MET A 133 15.16 3.11 -3.08
C MET A 133 14.42 3.28 -4.41
N ILE A 134 15.05 2.92 -5.54
CA ILE A 134 14.38 2.91 -6.85
C ILE A 134 13.17 1.97 -6.84
N LEU A 135 13.35 0.75 -6.32
CA LEU A 135 12.26 -0.20 -6.21
C LEU A 135 11.19 0.25 -5.20
N GLY A 136 11.57 0.96 -4.14
CA GLY A 136 10.62 1.60 -3.23
C GLY A 136 9.77 2.64 -3.95
N TRP A 137 10.32 3.39 -4.89
CA TRP A 137 9.54 4.28 -5.75
C TRP A 137 8.59 3.50 -6.65
N CYS A 138 8.97 2.34 -7.21
CA CYS A 138 8.04 1.46 -7.91
C CYS A 138 6.86 1.01 -7.02
N VAL A 139 7.12 0.71 -5.73
CA VAL A 139 6.04 0.43 -4.75
C VAL A 139 5.12 1.64 -4.58
N GLN A 140 5.68 2.84 -4.44
CA GLN A 140 4.90 4.07 -4.26
C GLN A 140 4.07 4.42 -5.52
N LEU A 141 4.62 4.20 -6.71
CA LEU A 141 3.89 4.36 -7.97
C LEU A 141 2.73 3.36 -8.06
N LEU A 142 2.92 2.11 -7.64
CA LEU A 142 1.84 1.12 -7.57
C LEU A 142 0.73 1.54 -6.60
N VAL A 143 1.09 2.01 -5.41
CA VAL A 143 0.12 2.56 -4.45
C VAL A 143 -0.63 3.74 -5.07
N THR A 144 0.06 4.60 -5.82
CA THR A 144 -0.54 5.76 -6.48
C THR A 144 -1.53 5.34 -7.56
N VAL A 145 -1.22 4.33 -8.38
CA VAL A 145 -2.14 3.75 -9.37
C VAL A 145 -3.48 3.39 -8.72
N PHE A 146 -3.44 2.63 -7.62
CA PHE A 146 -4.67 2.22 -6.94
C PHE A 146 -5.34 3.35 -6.18
N THR A 147 -4.59 4.30 -5.61
CA THR A 147 -5.16 5.44 -4.88
C THR A 147 -5.92 6.37 -5.83
N VAL A 148 -5.34 6.72 -6.97
CA VAL A 148 -6.00 7.63 -7.93
C VAL A 148 -7.19 6.95 -8.60
N SER A 149 -7.08 5.65 -8.92
CA SER A 149 -8.24 4.89 -9.42
C SER A 149 -9.38 4.82 -8.39
N ASP A 150 -9.07 4.57 -7.12
CA ASP A 150 -10.04 4.54 -6.02
C ASP A 150 -10.72 5.91 -5.85
N ASP A 151 -9.93 7.01 -5.89
CA ASP A 151 -10.47 8.37 -5.85
C ASP A 151 -11.47 8.63 -6.99
N MET A 152 -11.21 8.10 -8.20
CA MET A 152 -12.11 8.23 -9.35
C MET A 152 -13.37 7.39 -9.23
N ILE A 153 -13.26 6.15 -8.75
CA ILE A 153 -14.38 5.21 -8.59
C ILE A 153 -15.33 5.71 -7.49
N ASP A 154 -14.75 6.22 -6.39
CA ASP A 154 -15.49 6.68 -5.21
C ASP A 154 -15.89 8.16 -5.29
N PHE A 155 -15.59 8.85 -6.41
CA PHE A 155 -15.80 10.29 -6.60
C PHE A 155 -15.24 11.15 -5.44
N SER A 156 -14.05 10.78 -4.95
CA SER A 156 -13.41 11.45 -3.83
C SER A 156 -13.00 12.88 -4.18
N GLU A 157 -13.26 13.83 -3.26
CA GLU A 157 -12.92 15.24 -3.48
C GLU A 157 -11.45 15.57 -3.19
N THR A 158 -10.91 14.97 -2.12
CA THR A 158 -9.56 15.28 -1.63
C THR A 158 -8.76 14.04 -1.24
N ARG A 159 -7.45 14.12 -1.48
CA ARG A 159 -6.46 13.12 -1.12
C ARG A 159 -5.20 13.79 -0.61
N ARG A 160 -4.76 13.41 0.59
CA ARG A 160 -3.52 13.92 1.23
C ARG A 160 -3.49 15.46 1.31
N GLY A 161 -4.64 16.07 1.61
CA GLY A 161 -4.79 17.52 1.74
C GLY A 161 -4.81 18.28 0.41
N ARG A 162 -4.98 17.58 -0.73
CA ARG A 162 -5.05 18.17 -2.07
C ARG A 162 -6.31 17.71 -2.78
N ARG A 163 -6.79 18.49 -3.74
CA ARG A 163 -7.88 18.09 -4.64
C ARG A 163 -7.47 16.84 -5.44
N CYS A 164 -8.37 15.87 -5.54
CA CYS A 164 -8.11 14.64 -6.30
C CYS A 164 -7.82 14.96 -7.77
N TRP A 165 -6.89 14.21 -8.38
CA TRP A 165 -6.35 14.50 -9.72
C TRP A 165 -7.45 14.60 -10.79
N HIS A 166 -8.43 13.69 -10.75
CA HIS A 166 -9.54 13.64 -11.71
C HIS A 166 -10.51 14.83 -11.62
N LEU A 167 -10.40 15.67 -10.59
CA LEU A 167 -11.23 16.88 -10.43
C LEU A 167 -10.54 18.15 -10.91
N LEU A 168 -9.29 18.08 -11.41
CA LEU A 168 -8.65 19.22 -12.04
C LEU A 168 -9.31 19.52 -13.40
N GLU A 169 -9.44 20.80 -13.72
CA GLU A 169 -10.24 21.29 -14.85
C GLU A 169 -9.76 20.76 -16.21
N ASP A 170 -8.45 20.56 -16.37
CA ASP A 170 -7.79 20.06 -17.58
C ASP A 170 -7.61 18.53 -17.60
N VAL A 171 -8.11 17.82 -16.59
CA VAL A 171 -7.92 16.38 -16.41
C VAL A 171 -9.23 15.61 -16.58
N GLY A 172 -10.20 15.79 -15.68
CA GLY A 172 -11.43 15.01 -15.68
C GLY A 172 -11.21 13.49 -15.70
N MET A 173 -12.11 12.76 -16.37
CA MET A 173 -12.04 11.29 -16.47
C MET A 173 -10.86 10.77 -17.30
N SER A 174 -10.19 11.63 -18.07
CA SER A 174 -8.96 11.25 -18.79
C SER A 174 -7.81 10.87 -17.85
N ALA A 175 -7.95 11.17 -16.54
CA ALA A 175 -7.09 10.67 -15.47
C ALA A 175 -6.82 9.15 -15.53
N ILE A 176 -7.75 8.36 -16.09
CA ILE A 176 -7.55 6.91 -16.26
C ILE A 176 -6.31 6.61 -17.13
N ASN A 177 -6.03 7.43 -18.15
CA ASN A 177 -4.85 7.27 -18.99
C ASN A 177 -3.58 7.61 -18.24
N ASP A 178 -3.61 8.64 -17.39
CA ASP A 178 -2.46 9.02 -16.55
C ASP A 178 -2.09 7.87 -15.60
N VAL A 179 -3.09 7.23 -14.99
CA VAL A 179 -2.90 6.04 -14.15
C VAL A 179 -2.28 4.87 -14.94
N MET A 180 -2.74 4.64 -16.18
CA MET A 180 -2.16 3.60 -17.05
C MET A 180 -0.71 3.91 -17.43
N PHE A 181 -0.37 5.19 -17.65
CA PHE A 181 1.01 5.62 -17.87
C PHE A 181 1.90 5.34 -16.66
N VAL A 182 1.43 5.62 -15.44
CA VAL A 182 2.18 5.28 -14.21
C VAL A 182 2.43 3.78 -14.12
N LYS A 183 1.39 2.96 -14.37
CA LYS A 183 1.51 1.50 -14.36
C LYS A 183 2.57 1.02 -15.35
N SER A 184 2.58 1.54 -16.57
CA SER A 184 3.62 1.24 -17.58
C SER A 184 5.00 1.74 -17.14
N GLY A 185 5.06 2.93 -16.56
CA GLY A 185 6.28 3.55 -16.02
C GLY A 185 6.98 2.70 -14.98
N ILE A 186 6.24 1.98 -14.12
CA ILE A 186 6.80 1.00 -13.18
C ILE A 186 7.65 -0.04 -13.94
N PHE A 187 7.11 -0.66 -14.98
CA PHE A 187 7.82 -1.68 -15.74
C PHE A 187 8.98 -1.11 -16.57
N SER A 188 8.89 0.14 -17.01
CA SER A 188 10.02 0.86 -17.59
C SER A 188 11.16 1.03 -16.60
N ILE A 189 10.89 1.49 -15.37
CA ILE A 189 11.91 1.62 -14.32
C ILE A 189 12.51 0.25 -14.00
N LEU A 190 11.68 -0.79 -13.82
CA LEU A 190 12.18 -2.15 -13.59
C LEU A 190 13.13 -2.60 -14.70
N ARG A 191 12.76 -2.37 -15.97
CA ARG A 191 13.62 -2.70 -17.11
C ARG A 191 14.92 -1.89 -17.08
N ASN A 192 14.88 -0.60 -16.78
CA ASN A 192 16.07 0.25 -16.82
C ASN A 192 17.09 -0.10 -15.72
N HIS A 193 16.62 -0.47 -14.54
CA HIS A 193 17.47 -0.67 -13.35
C HIS A 193 17.72 -2.13 -12.98
N LEU A 194 16.88 -3.05 -13.42
CA LEU A 194 17.01 -4.47 -13.10
C LEU A 194 17.26 -5.37 -14.30
N ARG A 195 17.23 -4.93 -15.56
CA ARG A 195 17.26 -5.85 -16.73
C ARG A 195 18.33 -6.95 -16.64
N ASP A 196 19.53 -6.61 -16.19
CA ASP A 196 20.65 -7.57 -16.06
C ASP A 196 20.80 -8.15 -14.65
N HIS A 197 19.93 -7.74 -13.72
CA HIS A 197 19.88 -8.23 -12.35
C HIS A 197 19.09 -9.54 -12.27
N HIS A 198 19.61 -10.52 -11.51
CA HIS A 198 19.01 -11.85 -11.36
C HIS A 198 17.56 -11.83 -10.86
N CYS A 199 17.14 -10.77 -10.14
CA CYS A 199 15.79 -10.64 -9.63
C CYS A 199 14.80 -9.98 -10.61
N TYR A 200 15.20 -9.59 -11.83
CA TYR A 200 14.35 -8.86 -12.79
C TYR A 200 13.02 -9.55 -13.05
N LEU A 201 13.06 -10.75 -13.65
CA LEU A 201 11.87 -11.50 -14.01
C LEU A 201 11.02 -11.84 -12.77
N PRO A 202 11.59 -12.37 -11.66
CA PRO A 202 10.83 -12.58 -10.44
C PRO A 202 10.15 -11.31 -9.89
N THR A 203 10.79 -10.15 -10.04
CA THR A 203 10.23 -8.85 -9.60
C THR A 203 9.08 -8.43 -10.51
N MET A 204 9.23 -8.54 -11.83
CA MET A 204 8.15 -8.27 -12.78
C MET A 204 6.92 -9.13 -12.52
N GLU A 205 7.10 -10.44 -12.35
CA GLU A 205 6.02 -11.38 -12.04
C GLU A 205 5.35 -11.04 -10.71
N LEU A 206 6.14 -10.65 -9.70
CA LEU A 206 5.61 -10.23 -8.40
C LEU A 206 4.72 -8.98 -8.54
N PHE A 207 5.17 -7.94 -9.24
CA PHE A 207 4.37 -6.73 -9.49
C PHE A 207 3.08 -7.07 -10.24
N GLN A 208 3.15 -7.86 -11.32
CA GLN A 208 1.97 -8.26 -12.09
C GLN A 208 0.97 -9.03 -11.25
N ARG A 209 1.44 -10.00 -10.45
CA ARG A 209 0.59 -10.77 -9.54
C ARG A 209 -0.13 -9.86 -8.54
N TYR A 210 0.60 -8.95 -7.90
CA TYR A 210 -0.02 -8.03 -6.93
C TYR A 210 -0.98 -7.04 -7.58
N ILE A 211 -0.65 -6.52 -8.77
CA ILE A 211 -1.58 -5.68 -9.54
C ILE A 211 -2.90 -6.44 -9.79
N GLY A 212 -2.83 -7.69 -10.26
CA GLY A 212 -4.03 -8.50 -10.50
C GLY A 212 -4.84 -8.75 -9.23
N GLN A 213 -4.18 -9.10 -8.13
CA GLN A 213 -4.84 -9.37 -6.85
C GLN A 213 -5.48 -8.11 -6.23
N LEU A 214 -4.81 -6.96 -6.31
CA LEU A 214 -5.33 -5.68 -5.85
C LEU A 214 -6.52 -5.22 -6.69
N ALA A 215 -6.43 -5.38 -8.03
CA ALA A 215 -7.53 -5.08 -8.94
C ALA A 215 -8.76 -5.96 -8.64
N MET A 216 -8.56 -7.27 -8.44
CA MET A 216 -9.63 -8.17 -8.00
C MET A 216 -10.25 -7.71 -6.68
N GLY A 217 -9.43 -7.29 -5.71
CA GLY A 217 -9.91 -6.75 -4.43
C GLY A 217 -10.75 -5.49 -4.59
N GLN A 218 -10.33 -4.57 -5.45
CA GLN A 218 -11.09 -3.36 -5.77
C GLN A 218 -12.42 -3.70 -6.48
N THR A 219 -12.40 -4.58 -7.47
CA THR A 219 -13.61 -5.06 -8.15
C THR A 219 -14.61 -5.68 -7.17
N ASN A 220 -14.14 -6.47 -6.19
CA ASN A 220 -15.01 -7.04 -5.17
C ASN A 220 -15.66 -5.97 -4.27
N ASP A 221 -14.95 -4.89 -3.95
CA ASP A 221 -15.51 -3.75 -3.19
C ASP A 221 -16.60 -3.05 -4.02
N THR A 222 -16.33 -2.76 -5.29
CA THR A 222 -17.31 -2.13 -6.20
C THR A 222 -18.55 -3.01 -6.43
N ILE A 223 -18.40 -4.32 -6.64
CA ILE A 223 -19.54 -5.25 -6.77
C ILE A 223 -20.36 -5.24 -5.48
N SER A 224 -19.69 -5.21 -4.32
CA SER A 224 -20.36 -5.16 -3.02
C SER A 224 -21.14 -3.85 -2.85
N MET A 225 -20.61 -2.71 -3.28
CA MET A 225 -21.33 -1.42 -3.29
C MET A 225 -22.60 -1.48 -4.14
N VAL A 226 -22.51 -1.99 -5.37
CA VAL A 226 -23.70 -2.12 -6.26
C VAL A 226 -24.77 -3.01 -5.63
N LYS A 227 -24.38 -4.13 -5.00
CA LYS A 227 -25.34 -5.03 -4.33
C LYS A 227 -26.00 -4.38 -3.11
N VAL A 228 -25.30 -3.48 -2.42
CA VAL A 228 -25.88 -2.68 -1.34
C VAL A 228 -26.92 -1.71 -1.87
N ASP A 229 -26.65 -1.04 -2.99
CA ASP A 229 -27.63 -0.17 -3.65
C ASP A 229 -28.88 -0.93 -4.09
N LEU A 230 -28.72 -2.22 -4.42
CA LEU A 230 -29.81 -3.15 -4.73
C LEU A 230 -30.49 -3.77 -3.49
N LEU A 231 -30.14 -3.33 -2.28
CA LEU A 231 -30.69 -3.80 -0.98
C LEU A 231 -30.52 -5.31 -0.72
N ASP A 232 -29.50 -5.95 -1.30
CA ASP A 232 -29.22 -7.36 -1.02
C ASP A 232 -28.62 -7.55 0.39
N GLN A 233 -29.48 -7.85 1.36
CA GLN A 233 -29.12 -8.03 2.77
C GLN A 233 -28.10 -9.16 3.01
N ASN A 234 -28.01 -10.15 2.10
CA ASN A 234 -27.06 -11.27 2.23
C ASN A 234 -25.61 -10.87 1.88
N THR A 235 -25.44 -9.74 1.19
CA THR A 235 -24.11 -9.24 0.81
C THR A 235 -23.34 -8.65 1.99
N PHE A 236 -24.02 -8.12 3.01
CA PHE A 236 -23.43 -7.53 4.22
C PHE A 236 -23.06 -8.59 5.28
N ASN A 237 -22.12 -9.48 4.95
CA ASN A 237 -21.59 -10.44 5.90
C ASN A 237 -20.09 -10.25 6.16
N ILE A 238 -19.64 -10.78 7.30
CA ILE A 238 -18.27 -10.61 7.77
C ILE A 238 -17.24 -11.30 6.85
N ASP A 239 -17.65 -12.36 6.16
CA ASP A 239 -16.76 -13.12 5.29
C ASP A 239 -16.48 -12.39 3.99
N ASN A 240 -17.51 -11.77 3.38
CA ASN A 240 -17.37 -10.86 2.25
C ASN A 240 -16.47 -9.66 2.62
N TYR A 241 -16.70 -9.04 3.78
CA TYR A 241 -15.87 -7.94 4.28
C TYR A 241 -14.39 -8.34 4.42
N LYS A 242 -14.12 -9.49 5.07
CA LYS A 242 -12.76 -10.02 5.24
C LYS A 242 -12.10 -10.34 3.89
N ALA A 243 -12.84 -10.95 2.97
CA ALA A 243 -12.35 -11.27 1.64
C ALA A 243 -11.97 -10.02 0.86
N THR A 244 -12.85 -9.01 0.81
CA THR A 244 -12.58 -7.73 0.13
C THR A 244 -11.36 -7.03 0.71
N ILE A 245 -11.29 -6.87 2.03
CA ILE A 245 -10.21 -6.12 2.66
C ILE A 245 -8.85 -6.80 2.53
N LYS A 246 -8.81 -8.13 2.61
CA LYS A 246 -7.59 -8.90 2.39
C LYS A 246 -6.93 -8.51 1.07
N PHE A 247 -7.72 -8.45 -0.01
CA PHE A 247 -7.22 -8.19 -1.35
C PHE A 247 -7.14 -6.70 -1.71
N LYS A 248 -8.04 -5.84 -1.20
CA LYS A 248 -8.03 -4.39 -1.45
C LYS A 248 -6.89 -3.66 -0.73
N ALA A 249 -6.63 -4.03 0.54
CA ALA A 249 -5.71 -3.29 1.40
C ALA A 249 -4.66 -4.19 2.08
N GLY A 250 -5.03 -5.39 2.51
CA GLY A 250 -4.14 -6.31 3.24
C GLY A 250 -2.85 -6.66 2.49
N LEU A 251 -2.98 -6.96 1.19
CA LEU A 251 -1.84 -7.31 0.34
C LEU A 251 -0.82 -6.17 0.17
N LEU A 252 -1.22 -4.90 0.26
CA LEU A 252 -0.26 -3.78 0.19
C LEU A 252 0.75 -3.80 1.34
N PHE A 253 0.41 -4.42 2.48
CA PHE A 253 1.31 -4.54 3.62
C PHE A 253 2.25 -5.73 3.51
N SER A 254 1.87 -6.80 2.82
CA SER A 254 2.78 -7.95 2.61
C SER A 254 3.68 -7.80 1.39
N PHE A 255 3.24 -7.02 0.39
CA PHE A 255 4.00 -6.75 -0.83
C PHE A 255 5.44 -6.24 -0.57
N PRO A 256 5.67 -5.24 0.32
CA PRO A 256 7.02 -4.78 0.68
C PRO A 256 7.96 -5.91 1.11
N LEU A 257 7.47 -6.85 1.94
CA LEU A 257 8.31 -7.95 2.40
C LEU A 257 8.68 -8.90 1.25
N HIS A 258 7.70 -9.22 0.40
CA HIS A 258 7.92 -10.13 -0.73
C HIS A 258 8.94 -9.53 -1.69
N LEU A 259 8.83 -8.23 -1.97
CA LEU A 259 9.77 -7.54 -2.83
C LEU A 259 11.18 -7.52 -2.22
N ALA A 260 11.30 -7.29 -0.91
CA ALA A 260 12.59 -7.31 -0.21
C ALA A 260 13.27 -8.68 -0.31
N MET A 261 12.51 -9.75 -0.12
CA MET A 261 13.00 -11.14 -0.23
C MET A 261 13.42 -11.52 -1.65
N HIS A 262 12.74 -10.97 -2.66
CA HIS A 262 13.15 -11.13 -4.06
C HIS A 262 14.46 -10.39 -4.35
N LEU A 263 14.60 -9.15 -3.88
CA LEU A 263 15.82 -8.36 -4.09
C LEU A 263 17.03 -8.97 -3.37
N SER A 264 16.85 -9.47 -2.14
CA SER A 264 17.92 -10.08 -1.36
C SER A 264 18.21 -11.55 -1.72
N SER A 265 17.49 -12.13 -2.69
CA SER A 265 17.55 -13.56 -3.02
C SER A 265 17.33 -14.50 -1.82
N LYS A 266 16.63 -14.05 -0.76
CA LYS A 266 16.33 -14.85 0.43
C LYS A 266 14.88 -15.30 0.34
N ARG A 267 14.64 -16.50 -0.23
CA ARG A 267 13.29 -17.09 -0.32
C ARG A 267 13.07 -18.12 0.78
N ASP A 268 12.33 -17.74 1.82
CA ASP A 268 11.77 -18.66 2.80
C ASP A 268 10.24 -18.66 2.68
N TYR A 269 9.70 -19.63 1.93
CA TYR A 269 8.26 -19.74 1.68
C TYR A 269 7.45 -20.04 2.95
N LYS A 270 8.06 -20.69 3.94
CA LYS A 270 7.39 -21.01 5.21
C LYS A 270 7.24 -19.75 6.05
N LEU A 271 8.29 -18.94 6.12
CA LEU A 271 8.27 -17.63 6.76
C LEU A 271 7.27 -16.69 6.06
N LEU A 272 7.31 -16.66 4.72
CA LEU A 272 6.38 -15.85 3.91
C LEU A 272 4.93 -16.12 4.25
N LYS A 273 4.51 -17.40 4.30
CA LYS A 273 3.13 -17.76 4.62
C LYS A 273 2.71 -17.28 6.01
N GLN A 274 3.57 -17.46 7.01
CA GLN A 274 3.28 -17.02 8.39
C GLN A 274 3.15 -15.49 8.48
N VAL A 275 4.02 -14.78 7.77
CA VAL A 275 4.08 -13.33 7.82
C VAL A 275 2.99 -12.67 6.96
N ASP A 276 2.60 -13.28 5.84
CA ASP A 276 1.43 -12.88 5.05
C ASP A 276 0.16 -12.83 5.91
N GLU A 277 -0.09 -13.86 6.72
CA GLU A 277 -1.26 -13.90 7.61
C GLU A 277 -1.28 -12.75 8.61
N ILE A 278 -0.11 -12.29 9.06
CA ILE A 278 0.03 -11.16 9.97
C ILE A 278 -0.18 -9.84 9.23
N PHE A 279 0.50 -9.62 8.10
CA PHE A 279 0.38 -8.37 7.34
C PHE A 279 -1.02 -8.15 6.78
N ILE A 280 -1.70 -9.22 6.36
CA ILE A 280 -3.10 -9.14 5.94
C ILE A 280 -3.98 -8.67 7.11
N LYS A 281 -3.75 -9.15 8.33
CA LYS A 281 -4.49 -8.69 9.52
C LYS A 281 -4.17 -7.23 9.86
N ILE A 282 -2.91 -6.83 9.80
CA ILE A 282 -2.48 -5.44 9.99
C ILE A 282 -3.15 -4.52 8.97
N GLY A 283 -3.10 -4.86 7.68
CA GLY A 283 -3.75 -4.07 6.64
C GLY A 283 -5.27 -4.03 6.79
N SER A 284 -5.88 -5.14 7.26
CA SER A 284 -7.31 -5.16 7.56
C SER A 284 -7.70 -4.25 8.71
N TYR A 285 -6.86 -4.20 9.75
CA TYR A 285 -7.02 -3.28 10.85
C TYR A 285 -6.86 -1.83 10.39
N PHE A 286 -5.84 -1.53 9.61
CA PHE A 286 -5.59 -0.19 9.06
C PHE A 286 -6.78 0.30 8.22
N GLN A 287 -7.33 -0.54 7.34
CA GLN A 287 -8.51 -0.20 6.54
C GLN A 287 -9.73 0.11 7.41
N SER A 288 -9.91 -0.65 8.50
CA SER A 288 -11.01 -0.44 9.45
C SER A 288 -10.88 0.89 10.21
N GLN A 289 -9.66 1.39 10.43
CA GLN A 289 -9.43 2.71 11.05
C GLN A 289 -9.76 3.85 10.09
N VAL A 290 -9.41 3.72 8.80
CA VAL A 290 -9.67 4.75 7.79
C VAL A 290 -11.17 4.96 7.59
N ARG A 291 -11.97 3.88 7.51
CA ARG A 291 -13.44 3.96 7.39
C ARG A 291 -14.16 4.55 8.62
N ASN A 292 -13.47 4.70 9.76
CA ASN A 292 -14.08 5.23 10.99
C ASN A 292 -13.88 6.75 11.17
N ASN A 293 -13.06 7.39 10.34
CA ASN A 293 -12.74 8.82 10.39
C ASN A 293 -13.34 9.62 9.21
N THR A 294 -14.11 8.95 8.36
CA THR A 294 -15.02 9.52 7.35
C THR A 294 -16.44 9.34 7.86
#